data_AF-A0A2H0SR54-F1
#
_entry.id   AF-A0A2H0SR54-F1
#
_cell.length_a   1.000
_cell.length_b   1.000
_cell.length_c   1.000
_cell.angle_alpha   90.00
_cell.angle_beta   90.00
_cell.angle_gamma   90.00
#
_symmetry.space_group_name_H-M   'P 1'
#
loop_
_entity.id
_entity.type
_entity.pdbx_description
1 polymer ?
#
loop_
_entity_poly.entity_id
_entity_poly.type
_entity_poly.pdbx_seq_one_letter_code
_entity_poly.pdbx_strand_id
1 'polypeptide(L)'
;MKQKKQIQPNFFELQLAGTLADIHGAEKMLVFLRAFLSKNELAQLGTRLAIHAELEAGQSYEQIQKKLGVSSATISLASQQQKNSAMKMALQLLALDSWAREKAEKIRRYLPFL
;
A
#
# COMPACT_ATOMS: atom_id res chain seq x y z
N MET A 1 28.46 4.37 -18.77
CA MET A 1 27.02 4.70 -18.72
C MET A 1 26.24 3.40 -18.47
N LYS A 2 25.69 3.20 -17.26
CA LYS A 2 24.93 1.98 -16.93
C LYS A 2 23.51 2.14 -17.45
N GLN A 3 23.12 1.32 -18.42
CA GLN A 3 21.79 1.30 -19.02
C GLN A 3 20.74 1.06 -17.94
N LYS A 4 19.74 1.95 -17.85
CA LYS A 4 18.51 1.72 -17.07
C LYS A 4 17.79 0.56 -17.75
N LYS A 5 17.90 -0.64 -17.18
CA LYS A 5 17.13 -1.81 -17.62
C LYS A 5 15.66 -1.49 -17.38
N GLN A 6 14.92 -1.14 -18.43
CA GLN A 6 13.46 -1.05 -18.37
C GLN A 6 12.96 -2.43 -17.93
N ILE A 7 12.33 -2.49 -16.77
CA ILE A 7 11.63 -3.68 -16.31
C ILE A 7 10.40 -3.79 -17.21
N GLN A 8 10.49 -4.60 -18.27
CA GLN A 8 9.31 -4.99 -19.02
C GLN A 8 8.52 -5.93 -18.10
N PRO A 9 7.31 -5.56 -17.66
CA PRO A 9 6.53 -6.45 -16.83
C PRO A 9 6.22 -7.70 -17.63
N ASN A 10 6.45 -8.87 -17.03
CA ASN A 10 6.09 -10.11 -17.70
C ASN A 10 4.55 -10.21 -17.79
N PHE A 11 4.04 -11.02 -18.72
CA PHE A 11 2.60 -11.17 -18.96
C PHE A 11 1.82 -11.48 -17.67
N PHE A 12 2.40 -12.30 -16.78
CA PHE A 12 1.77 -12.70 -15.52
C PHE A 12 1.67 -11.56 -14.51
N GLU A 13 2.67 -10.67 -14.44
CA GLU A 13 2.64 -9.48 -13.58
C GLU A 13 1.54 -8.51 -13.99
N LEU A 14 1.38 -8.27 -15.31
CA LEU A 14 0.31 -7.43 -15.84
C LEU A 14 -1.07 -8.04 -15.59
N GLN A 15 -1.22 -9.35 -15.80
CA GLN A 15 -2.48 -10.05 -15.56
C GLN A 15 -2.87 -10.03 -14.07
N LEU A 16 -1.90 -10.23 -13.18
CA LEU A 16 -2.12 -10.11 -11.74
C LEU A 16 -2.52 -8.69 -11.35
N ALA A 17 -1.81 -7.68 -11.84
CA ALA A 17 -2.13 -6.28 -11.57
C ALA A 17 -3.53 -5.90 -12.05
N GLY A 18 -3.93 -6.34 -13.26
CA GLY A 18 -5.28 -6.14 -13.78
C GLY A 18 -6.34 -6.83 -12.90
N THR A 19 -6.12 -8.09 -12.54
CA THR A 19 -7.02 -8.84 -11.66
C THR A 19 -7.22 -8.13 -10.31
N LEU A 20 -6.14 -7.61 -9.72
CA LEU A 20 -6.22 -6.87 -8.46
C LEU A 20 -6.97 -5.53 -8.62
N ALA A 21 -6.80 -4.85 -9.75
CA ALA A 21 -7.50 -3.59 -10.04
C ALA A 21 -9.01 -3.78 -10.25
N ASP A 22 -9.41 -4.90 -10.85
CA ASP A 22 -10.81 -5.23 -11.15
C ASP A 22 -11.61 -5.66 -9.91
N ILE A 23 -10.93 -6.09 -8.84
CA ILE A 23 -11.60 -6.47 -7.59
C ILE A 23 -12.01 -5.20 -6.84
N HIS A 24 -13.26 -4.79 -7.06
CA HIS A 24 -13.85 -3.66 -6.35
C HIS A 24 -14.45 -4.08 -5.00
N GLY A 25 -14.01 -3.39 -3.93
CA GLY A 25 -14.53 -3.56 -2.57
C GLY A 25 -13.55 -4.25 -1.63
N ALA A 26 -13.38 -3.68 -0.43
CA ALA A 26 -12.39 -4.14 0.54
C ALA A 26 -12.63 -5.60 0.99
N GLU A 27 -13.89 -6.01 1.16
CA GLU A 27 -14.23 -7.37 1.58
C GLU A 27 -13.88 -8.41 0.52
N LYS A 28 -14.22 -8.15 -0.75
CA LYS A 28 -13.90 -9.04 -1.87
C LYS A 28 -12.40 -9.18 -2.07
N MET A 29 -11.68 -8.06 -1.98
CA MET A 29 -10.21 -8.06 -2.02
C MET A 29 -9.61 -8.85 -0.86
N LEU A 30 -10.15 -8.71 0.35
CA LEU A 30 -9.67 -9.46 1.51
C LEU A 30 -9.89 -10.96 1.35
N VAL A 31 -11.03 -11.39 0.80
CA VAL A 31 -11.30 -12.80 0.48
C VAL A 31 -10.28 -13.31 -0.54
N PHE A 32 -10.02 -12.57 -1.62
CA PHE A 32 -9.00 -12.92 -2.61
C PHE A 32 -7.62 -13.07 -1.95
N LEU A 33 -7.16 -12.05 -1.22
CA LEU A 33 -5.85 -12.08 -0.58
C LEU A 33 -5.70 -13.26 0.39
N ARG A 34 -6.75 -13.61 1.14
CA ARG A 34 -6.73 -14.77 2.06
C ARG A 34 -6.75 -16.13 1.35
N ALA A 35 -7.23 -16.19 0.11
CA ALA A 35 -7.23 -17.41 -0.68
C ALA A 35 -5.85 -17.71 -1.27
N PHE A 36 -5.06 -16.67 -1.59
CA PHE A 36 -3.76 -16.81 -2.25
C PHE A 36 -2.55 -16.60 -1.34
N LEU A 37 -2.68 -15.81 -0.28
CA LEU A 37 -1.60 -15.55 0.68
C LEU A 37 -1.81 -16.36 1.95
N SER A 38 -0.71 -16.86 2.51
CA SER A 38 -0.73 -17.34 3.89
C SER A 38 -1.06 -16.21 4.86
N LYS A 39 -1.53 -16.57 6.06
CA LYS A 39 -1.79 -15.61 7.14
C LYS A 39 -0.57 -14.74 7.44
N ASN A 40 0.63 -15.32 7.39
CA ASN A 40 1.88 -14.61 7.65
C ASN A 40 2.24 -13.65 6.52
N GLU A 41 2.11 -14.05 5.25
CA GLU A 41 2.39 -13.17 4.11
C GLU A 41 1.43 -11.98 4.05
N LEU A 42 0.14 -12.24 4.29
CA LEU A 42 -0.87 -11.18 4.36
C LEU A 42 -0.57 -10.19 5.50
N ALA A 43 -0.22 -10.69 6.69
CA ALA A 43 0.17 -9.86 7.82
C ALA A 43 1.43 -9.04 7.50
N GLN A 44 2.47 -9.66 6.92
CA GLN A 44 3.70 -8.97 6.54
C GLN A 44 3.46 -7.90 5.46
N LEU A 45 2.58 -8.16 4.50
CA LEU A 45 2.20 -7.17 3.49
C LEU A 45 1.48 -5.98 4.13
N GLY A 46 0.48 -6.24 4.97
CA GLY A 46 -0.26 -5.20 5.69
C GLY A 46 0.65 -4.36 6.60
N THR A 47 1.52 -5.01 7.36
CA THR A 47 2.49 -4.33 8.24
C THR A 47 3.46 -3.45 7.45
N ARG A 48 3.96 -3.90 6.29
CA ARG A 48 4.83 -3.07 5.43
C ARG A 48 4.09 -1.83 4.94
N LEU A 49 2.85 -1.98 4.45
CA LEU A 49 2.03 -0.86 4.02
C LEU A 49 1.78 0.14 5.17
N ALA A 50 1.49 -0.36 6.37
CA ALA A 50 1.29 0.47 7.55
C ALA A 50 2.56 1.26 7.92
N ILE A 51 3.74 0.61 7.94
CA ILE A 51 5.01 1.29 8.19
C ILE A 51 5.22 2.43 7.18
N HIS A 52 4.97 2.19 5.90
CA HIS A 52 5.12 3.22 4.88
C HIS A 52 4.16 4.39 5.05
N ALA A 53 2.90 4.11 5.42
CA ALA A 53 1.93 5.16 5.69
C ALA A 53 2.36 6.06 6.86
N GLU A 54 2.88 5.48 7.95
CA GLU A 54 3.38 6.25 9.09
C GLU A 54 4.66 7.03 8.77
N LEU A 55 5.57 6.46 7.96
CA LEU A 55 6.77 7.14 7.50
C LEU A 55 6.44 8.35 6.61
N GLU A 56 5.49 8.21 5.67
CA GLU A 56 4.97 9.34 4.87
C GLU A 56 4.25 10.38 5.74
N ALA A 57 3.58 9.95 6.82
CA ALA A 57 2.99 10.84 7.83
C ALA A 57 4.04 11.52 8.75
N GLY A 58 5.33 11.28 8.53
CA GLY A 58 6.43 11.92 9.28
C GLY A 58 6.64 11.39 10.70
N GLN A 59 6.09 10.21 11.03
CA GLN A 59 6.27 9.60 12.36
C GLN A 59 7.71 9.13 12.58
N SER A 60 8.18 9.21 13.83
CA SER A 60 9.50 8.70 14.22
C SER A 60 9.51 7.16 14.30
N TYR A 61 10.69 6.57 14.18
CA TYR A 61 10.85 5.10 14.25
C TYR A 61 10.35 4.53 15.59
N GLU A 62 10.54 5.26 16.67
CA GLU A 62 10.08 4.87 18.00
C GLU A 62 8.54 4.88 18.09
N GLN A 63 7.89 5.87 17.48
CA GLN A 63 6.42 5.96 17.42
C GLN A 63 5.86 4.79 16.60
N ILE A 64 6.45 4.51 15.44
CA ILE A 64 6.05 3.41 14.56
C ILE A 64 6.21 2.06 15.26
N GLN A 65 7.35 1.85 15.94
CA GLN A 65 7.62 0.63 16.69
C GLN A 65 6.59 0.43 17.80
N LYS A 66 6.24 1.48 18.55
CA LYS A 66 5.20 1.41 19.59
C LYS A 66 3.81 1.15 19.00
N LYS A 67 3.47 1.77 17.87
CA LYS A 67 2.14 1.68 17.25
C LYS A 67 1.89 0.33 16.58
N LEU A 68 2.89 -0.20 15.87
CA LEU A 68 2.75 -1.39 15.03
C LEU A 68 3.37 -2.66 15.64
N GLY A 69 4.11 -2.55 16.75
CA GLY A 69 4.78 -3.68 17.40
C GLY A 69 5.92 -4.28 16.56
N VAL A 70 6.53 -3.49 15.69
CA VAL A 70 7.57 -3.93 14.75
C VAL A 70 8.97 -3.52 15.21
N SER A 71 9.99 -4.30 14.85
CA SER A 71 11.37 -3.96 15.19
C SER A 71 11.89 -2.76 14.39
N SER A 72 12.85 -2.02 14.94
CA SER A 72 13.57 -0.95 14.24
C SER A 72 14.24 -1.44 12.94
N ALA A 73 14.71 -2.69 12.91
CA ALA A 73 15.26 -3.32 11.70
C ALA A 73 14.21 -3.45 10.60
N THR A 74 12.98 -3.85 10.95
CA THR A 74 11.84 -3.94 10.01
C THR A 74 11.50 -2.57 9.43
N ILE A 75 11.47 -1.53 10.27
CA ILE A 75 11.20 -0.15 9.84
C ILE A 75 12.32 0.34 8.90
N SER A 76 13.57 0.06 9.24
CA SER A 76 14.73 0.43 8.41
C SER A 76 14.67 -0.21 7.02
N LEU A 77 14.34 -1.51 6.94
CA LEU A 77 14.17 -2.21 5.67
C LEU A 77 13.05 -1.58 4.82
N ALA A 78 11.88 -1.30 5.42
CA ALA A 78 10.79 -0.63 4.73
C ALA A 78 11.20 0.78 4.25
N SER A 79 11.86 1.58 5.10
CA SER A 79 12.36 2.91 4.74
C SER A 79 13.35 2.88 3.56
N GLN A 80 14.22 1.87 3.48
CA GLN A 80 15.11 1.69 2.33
C GLN A 80 14.33 1.40 1.04
N GLN A 81 13.25 0.63 1.12
CA GLN A 81 12.38 0.35 -0.04
C GLN A 81 11.65 1.60 -0.54
N GLN A 82 11.32 2.55 0.34
CA GLN A 82 10.66 3.82 -0.01
C GLN A 82 11.55 4.75 -0.84
N LYS A 83 12.88 4.62 -0.74
CA LYS A 83 13.82 5.36 -1.60
C LYS A 83 13.72 4.94 -3.07
N ASN A 84 13.05 3.83 -3.38
CA ASN A 84 12.72 3.45 -4.75
C ASN A 84 11.57 4.33 -5.29
N SER A 85 11.82 5.01 -6.41
CA SER A 85 10.83 5.86 -7.10
C SER A 85 9.51 5.15 -7.41
N ALA A 86 9.53 3.85 -7.69
CA ALA A 86 8.30 3.07 -7.94
C ALA A 86 7.46 2.92 -6.67
N MET A 87 8.12 2.71 -5.52
CA MET A 87 7.45 2.60 -4.23
C MET A 87 6.85 3.94 -3.81
N LYS A 88 7.59 5.04 -4.02
CA LYS A 88 7.09 6.39 -3.76
C LYS A 88 5.84 6.69 -4.60
N MET A 89 5.85 6.35 -5.89
CA MET A 89 4.69 6.53 -6.77
C MET A 89 3.48 5.69 -6.29
N ALA A 90 3.69 4.43 -5.92
CA ALA A 90 2.63 3.56 -5.41
C ALA A 90 2.01 4.11 -4.10
N LEU A 91 2.84 4.61 -3.18
CA LEU A 91 2.37 5.22 -1.94
C LEU A 91 1.60 6.52 -2.18
N GLN A 92 2.04 7.35 -3.14
CA GLN A 92 1.33 8.56 -3.54
C GLN A 92 -0.05 8.24 -4.13
N LEU A 93 -0.16 7.20 -4.95
CA LEU A 93 -1.45 6.75 -5.49
C LEU A 93 -2.40 6.29 -4.37
N LEU A 94 -1.89 5.48 -3.43
CA LEU A 94 -2.69 5.02 -2.28
C LEU A 94 -3.14 6.18 -1.37
N ALA A 95 -2.29 7.19 -1.18
CA ALA A 95 -2.62 8.39 -0.40
C ALA A 95 -3.65 9.30 -1.11
N LEU A 96 -3.57 9.42 -2.44
CA LEU A 96 -4.56 10.15 -3.23
C LEU A 96 -5.93 9.47 -3.18
N ASP A 97 -5.97 8.14 -3.27
CA ASP A 97 -7.21 7.37 -3.18
C ASP A 97 -7.85 7.47 -1.80
N SER A 98 -7.07 7.43 -0.72
CA SER A 98 -7.62 7.57 0.64
C SER A 98 -8.19 8.97 0.87
N TRP A 99 -7.51 10.01 0.37
CA TRP A 99 -7.99 11.39 0.42
C TRP A 99 -9.22 11.62 -0.46
N ALA A 100 -9.26 11.02 -1.66
CA ALA A 100 -10.42 11.07 -2.54
C ALA A 100 -11.64 10.40 -1.88
N ARG A 101 -11.44 9.24 -1.22
CA ARG A 101 -12.49 8.56 -0.46
C ARG A 101 -12.97 9.39 0.74
N GLU A 102 -12.06 10.00 1.50
CA GLU A 102 -12.44 10.86 2.63
C GLU A 102 -13.24 12.09 2.16
N LYS A 103 -12.84 12.69 1.03
CA LYS A 103 -13.57 13.79 0.41
C LYS A 103 -14.93 13.36 -0.14
N ALA A 104 -15.00 12.20 -0.79
CA ALA A 104 -16.25 11.64 -1.29
C ALA A 104 -17.24 11.36 -0.14
N GLU A 105 -16.76 10.78 0.98
CA GLU A 105 -17.59 10.56 2.18
C GLU A 105 -18.05 11.88 2.81
N LYS A 106 -17.19 12.90 2.87
CA LYS A 106 -17.60 14.24 3.31
C LYS A 106 -18.68 14.83 2.41
N ILE A 107 -18.52 14.77 1.08
CA ILE A 107 -19.51 15.29 0.11
C ILE A 107 -20.82 14.53 0.22
N ARG A 108 -20.79 13.19 0.32
CA ARG A 108 -21.98 12.34 0.50
C ARG A 108 -22.77 12.68 1.77
N ARG A 109 -22.06 13.08 2.84
CA ARG A 109 -22.69 13.57 4.07
C ARG A 109 -23.39 14.92 3.89
N TYR A 110 -22.92 15.77 2.98
CA TYR A 110 -23.53 17.08 2.69
C TYR A 110 -24.58 17.05 1.58
N LEU A 111 -24.56 16.04 0.70
CA LEU A 111 -25.52 15.85 -0.39
C LEU A 111 -26.10 14.42 -0.35
N PRO A 112 -27.03 14.13 0.58
CA PRO A 112 -27.59 12.78 0.75
C PRO A 112 -28.53 12.31 -0.38
N PHE A 113 -28.67 13.08 -1.47
CA PHE A 113 -29.66 12.85 -2.54
C PHE A 113 -29.06 12.76 -3.96
N LEU A 114 -27.77 12.40 -4.07
CA LEU A 114 -27.14 12.00 -5.34
C LEU A 114 -26.59 10.56 -5.21
#